data_AF-A0A1T5FTM1-F1
#
_entry.id   AF-A0A1T5FTM1-F1
#
_cell.length_a   1.000
_cell.length_b   1.000
_cell.length_c   1.000
_cell.angle_alpha   90.00
_cell.angle_beta   90.00
_cell.angle_gamma   90.00
#
_symmetry.space_group_name_H-M   'P 1'
#
loop_
_entity.id
_entity.type
_entity.pdbx_description
1 polymer ?
#
loop_
_entity_poly.entity_id
_entity_poly.type
_entity_poly.pdbx_seq_one_letter_code
_entity_poly.pdbx_strand_id
1 'polypeptide(L)'
;MSQMSRFDWADPFQLDDQLTDDERMIRDAAHAYAQERLQPRVIKAYAEEHTDPEIFREMGAQGLLGVTVPDEFGGAGASYVAYGLVAREVERVDSGYRSMMSVQSSLVMYPIYAYGSEEQKRRYLP
;
A
#
# COMPACT_ATOMS: atom_id res chain seq x y z
N MET A 1 -8.32 -30.38 -27.14
CA MET A 1 -7.12 -29.64 -27.54
C MET A 1 -6.69 -28.81 -26.33
N SER A 2 -5.50 -29.06 -25.78
CA SER A 2 -4.98 -28.29 -24.65
C SER A 2 -4.78 -26.84 -25.11
N GLN A 3 -5.49 -25.88 -24.52
CA GLN A 3 -5.17 -24.47 -24.70
C GLN A 3 -3.84 -24.22 -24.00
N MET A 4 -2.77 -24.04 -24.77
CA MET A 4 -1.55 -23.46 -24.22
C MET A 4 -1.86 -22.02 -23.85
N SER A 5 -1.70 -21.66 -22.57
CA SER A 5 -1.80 -20.27 -22.13
C SER A 5 -0.79 -19.44 -22.92
N ARG A 6 -1.21 -18.26 -23.36
CA ARG A 6 -0.34 -17.32 -24.06
C ARG A 6 0.69 -16.82 -23.06
N PHE A 7 1.98 -16.92 -23.40
CA PHE A 7 3.05 -16.40 -22.57
C PHE A 7 2.92 -14.87 -22.42
N ASP A 8 2.89 -14.40 -21.18
CA ASP A 8 3.00 -12.99 -20.82
C ASP A 8 4.41 -12.69 -20.32
N TRP A 9 5.10 -11.75 -20.97
CA TRP A 9 6.45 -11.36 -20.58
C TRP A 9 6.47 -10.50 -19.31
N ALA A 10 5.37 -9.81 -19.00
CA ALA A 10 5.23 -8.97 -17.82
C ALA A 10 4.90 -9.78 -16.56
N ASP A 11 4.33 -10.98 -16.73
CA ASP A 11 4.06 -11.93 -15.66
C ASP A 11 4.37 -13.39 -16.07
N PRO A 12 5.65 -13.76 -16.30
CA PRO A 12 6.04 -15.06 -16.84
C PRO A 12 5.61 -16.27 -16.00
N PHE A 13 5.41 -16.06 -14.70
CA PHE A 13 5.02 -17.10 -13.74
C PHE A 13 3.60 -16.90 -13.19
N GLN A 14 2.82 -16.03 -13.82
CA GLN A 14 1.40 -15.81 -13.49
C GLN A 14 1.21 -15.52 -12.00
N LEU A 15 1.98 -14.57 -11.46
CA LEU A 15 1.76 -14.06 -10.11
C LEU A 15 0.30 -13.64 -9.93
N ASP A 16 -0.33 -13.03 -10.94
CA ASP A 16 -1.73 -12.66 -10.86
C ASP A 16 -2.64 -13.85 -10.52
N ASP A 17 -2.43 -15.02 -11.13
CA ASP A 17 -3.21 -16.25 -10.87
C ASP A 17 -2.98 -16.82 -9.45
N GLN A 18 -1.91 -16.41 -8.77
CA GLN A 18 -1.55 -16.85 -7.41
C GLN A 18 -2.14 -15.95 -6.31
N LEU A 19 -2.64 -14.77 -6.66
CA LEU A 19 -3.24 -13.83 -5.71
C LEU A 19 -4.70 -14.16 -5.42
N THR A 20 -5.15 -13.83 -4.22
CA THR A 20 -6.58 -13.82 -3.91
C THR A 20 -7.28 -12.65 -4.61
N ASP A 21 -8.61 -12.72 -4.74
CA ASP A 21 -9.39 -11.62 -5.33
C ASP A 21 -9.22 -10.31 -4.54
N ASP A 22 -9.20 -10.39 -3.20
CA ASP A 22 -8.96 -9.24 -2.32
C ASP A 22 -7.54 -8.65 -2.52
N GLU A 23 -6.53 -9.50 -2.69
CA GLU A 23 -5.16 -9.05 -2.97
C GLU A 23 -5.03 -8.35 -4.32
N ARG A 24 -5.70 -8.87 -5.37
CA ARG A 24 -5.78 -8.19 -6.67
C ARG A 24 -6.50 -6.86 -6.56
N MET A 25 -7.63 -6.80 -5.86
CA MET A 25 -8.39 -5.56 -5.65
C MET A 25 -7.56 -4.49 -4.92
N ILE A 26 -6.85 -4.87 -3.85
CA ILE A 26 -5.98 -3.95 -3.11
C ILE A 26 -4.82 -3.46 -3.97
N ARG A 27 -4.17 -4.36 -4.73
CA ARG A 27 -3.12 -3.98 -5.67
C ARG A 27 -3.63 -2.98 -6.70
N ASP A 28 -4.78 -3.25 -7.31
CA ASP A 28 -5.33 -2.42 -8.38
C ASP A 28 -5.75 -1.04 -7.86
N ALA A 29 -6.29 -0.97 -6.64
CA ALA A 29 -6.57 0.30 -5.96
C ALA A 29 -5.29 1.09 -5.66
N ALA A 30 -4.25 0.43 -5.14
CA ALA A 30 -2.95 1.06 -4.90
C ALA A 30 -2.30 1.55 -6.21
N HIS A 31 -2.40 0.77 -7.28
CA HIS A 31 -1.93 1.13 -8.60
C HIS A 31 -2.65 2.38 -9.13
N ALA A 32 -3.98 2.40 -9.10
CA ALA A 32 -4.78 3.54 -9.54
C ALA A 32 -4.39 4.81 -8.78
N TYR A 33 -4.33 4.76 -7.44
CA TYR A 33 -3.90 5.89 -6.63
C TYR A 33 -2.47 6.36 -6.98
N ALA A 34 -1.53 5.41 -7.11
CA ALA A 34 -0.14 5.74 -7.42
C ALA A 34 -0.03 6.44 -8.80
N GLN A 35 -0.71 5.92 -9.83
CA GLN A 35 -0.64 6.50 -11.18
C GLN A 35 -1.43 7.81 -11.30
N GLU A 36 -2.58 7.95 -10.64
CA GLU A 36 -3.44 9.13 -10.79
C GLU A 36 -3.02 10.29 -9.88
N ARG A 37 -2.46 10.00 -8.70
CA ARG A 37 -2.19 11.00 -7.66
C ARG A 37 -0.70 11.20 -7.41
N LEU A 38 0.12 10.15 -7.40
CA LEU A 38 1.54 10.28 -7.08
C LEU A 38 2.39 10.57 -8.33
N GLN A 39 2.16 9.85 -9.43
CA GLN A 39 2.93 9.97 -10.66
C GLN A 39 2.99 11.41 -11.22
N PRO A 40 1.92 12.22 -11.22
CA PRO A 40 2.00 13.60 -11.70
C PRO A 40 2.84 14.54 -10.80
N ARG A 41 3.07 14.16 -9.54
CA ARG A 41 3.75 15.00 -8.54
C ARG A 41 5.27 14.75 -8.48
N VAL A 42 5.69 13.51 -8.77
CA VAL A 42 7.02 13.00 -8.43
C VAL A 42 8.19 13.81 -9.01
N ILE A 43 8.12 14.23 -10.28
CA ILE A 43 9.24 14.91 -10.94
C ILE A 43 9.56 16.24 -10.25
N LYS A 44 8.51 17.03 -9.96
CA LYS A 44 8.65 18.31 -9.27
C LYS A 44 9.04 18.10 -7.80
N ALA A 45 8.35 17.19 -7.11
CA ALA A 45 8.62 16.85 -5.71
C ALA A 45 10.10 16.46 -5.50
N TYR A 46 10.62 15.60 -6.37
CA TYR A 46 12.02 15.18 -6.33
C TYR A 46 12.99 16.34 -6.61
N ALA A 47 12.73 17.11 -7.67
CA ALA A 47 13.61 18.22 -8.06
C ALA A 47 13.66 19.36 -7.02
N GLU A 48 12.57 19.55 -6.28
CA GLU A 48 12.44 20.61 -5.26
C GLU A 48 12.67 20.09 -3.83
N GLU A 49 13.01 18.81 -3.65
CA GLU A 49 13.16 18.16 -2.34
C GLU A 49 11.95 18.40 -1.40
N HIS A 50 10.76 18.41 -1.99
CA HIS A 50 9.52 18.73 -1.30
C HIS A 50 8.53 17.56 -1.35
N THR A 51 7.80 17.34 -0.25
CA THR A 51 6.74 16.35 -0.16
C THR A 51 5.47 16.99 0.35
N ASP A 52 4.37 16.75 -0.36
CA ASP A 52 3.05 17.23 0.03
C ASP A 52 2.49 16.39 1.20
N PRO A 53 2.23 16.98 2.39
CA PRO A 53 1.66 16.26 3.53
C PRO A 53 0.25 15.71 3.28
N GLU A 54 -0.49 16.22 2.29
CA GLU A 54 -1.83 15.73 1.95
C GLU A 54 -1.81 14.25 1.51
N ILE A 55 -0.68 13.77 0.98
CA ILE A 55 -0.47 12.38 0.55
C ILE A 55 -0.80 11.37 1.67
N PHE A 56 -0.50 11.70 2.94
CA PHE A 56 -0.87 10.81 4.06
C PHE A 56 -2.38 10.66 4.21
N ARG A 57 -3.13 11.76 4.06
CA ARG A 57 -4.61 11.71 4.15
C ARG A 57 -5.21 10.99 2.96
N GLU A 58 -4.65 11.21 1.77
CA GLU A 58 -5.09 10.50 0.57
C GLU A 58 -4.85 8.99 0.70
N MET A 59 -3.65 8.56 1.10
CA MET A 59 -3.34 7.14 1.33
C MET A 59 -4.25 6.53 2.41
N GLY A 60 -4.49 7.25 3.51
CA GLY A 60 -5.39 6.79 4.57
C GLY A 60 -6.84 6.62 4.10
N ALA A 61 -7.35 7.57 3.31
CA ALA A 61 -8.71 7.50 2.74
C ALA A 61 -8.88 6.34 1.74
N GLN A 62 -7.79 5.88 1.13
CA GLN A 62 -7.77 4.69 0.25
C GLN A 62 -7.47 3.39 1.00
N GLY A 63 -7.26 3.42 2.32
CA GLY A 63 -6.93 2.22 3.11
C GLY A 63 -5.50 1.69 2.90
N LEU A 64 -4.58 2.52 2.38
CA LEU A 64 -3.21 2.11 2.05
C LEU A 64 -2.22 2.26 3.23
N LEU A 65 -2.69 2.76 4.38
CA LEU A 65 -1.91 2.90 5.61
C LEU A 65 -2.37 1.87 6.63
N GLY A 66 -1.43 1.15 7.25
CA GLY A 66 -1.77 0.11 8.22
C GLY A 66 -2.59 -1.03 7.62
N VAL A 67 -2.28 -1.43 6.39
CA VAL A 67 -3.01 -2.47 5.63
C VAL A 67 -3.26 -3.75 6.46
N THR A 68 -2.31 -4.15 7.30
CA THR A 68 -2.39 -5.35 8.16
C THR A 68 -3.01 -5.09 9.54
N VAL A 69 -3.33 -3.84 9.87
CA VAL A 69 -3.99 -3.48 11.14
C VAL A 69 -5.49 -3.83 11.01
N PRO A 70 -6.12 -4.43 12.04
CA PRO A 70 -7.52 -4.80 11.98
C PRO A 70 -8.47 -3.61 11.74
N ASP A 71 -9.60 -3.87 11.08
CA ASP A 71 -10.65 -2.87 10.80
C ASP A 71 -11.19 -2.19 12.06
N GLU A 72 -11.22 -2.89 13.21
CA GLU A 72 -11.66 -2.30 14.49
C GLU A 72 -10.79 -1.11 14.94
N PHE A 73 -9.58 -0.99 14.40
CA PHE A 73 -8.64 0.09 14.63
C PHE A 73 -8.44 0.98 13.39
N GLY A 74 -9.33 0.90 12.38
CA GLY A 74 -9.30 1.73 11.18
C GLY A 74 -8.34 1.28 10.08
N GLY A 75 -7.71 0.11 10.24
CA GLY A 75 -6.93 -0.53 9.16
C GLY A 75 -7.81 -1.32 8.20
N ALA A 76 -7.18 -2.13 7.34
CA ALA A 76 -7.86 -2.95 6.32
C ALA A 76 -7.87 -4.46 6.64
N GLY A 77 -7.23 -4.88 7.74
CA GLY A 77 -7.18 -6.29 8.17
C GLY A 77 -6.58 -7.27 7.15
N ALA A 78 -5.86 -6.76 6.15
CA ALA A 78 -5.45 -7.51 4.97
C ALA A 78 -4.12 -8.27 5.18
N SER A 79 -3.81 -9.16 4.23
CA SER A 79 -2.64 -10.04 4.30
C SER A 79 -1.31 -9.27 4.17
N TYR A 80 -0.21 -9.88 4.62
CA TYR A 80 1.13 -9.34 4.35
C TYR A 80 1.48 -9.35 2.85
N VAL A 81 0.87 -10.24 2.06
CA VAL A 81 1.00 -10.22 0.60
C VAL A 81 0.36 -8.96 0.05
N ALA A 82 -0.86 -8.61 0.49
CA ALA A 82 -1.51 -7.34 0.14
C ALA A 82 -0.64 -6.13 0.51
N TYR A 83 -0.06 -6.10 1.72
CA TYR A 83 0.88 -5.04 2.11
C TYR A 83 2.08 -4.94 1.14
N GLY A 84 2.67 -6.08 0.75
CA GLY A 84 3.75 -6.12 -0.22
C GLY A 84 3.34 -5.62 -1.61
N LEU A 85 2.13 -5.94 -2.06
CA LEU A 85 1.57 -5.45 -3.33
C LEU A 85 1.35 -3.93 -3.31
N VAL A 86 0.81 -3.37 -2.22
CA VAL A 86 0.69 -1.92 -2.06
C VAL A 86 2.07 -1.26 -2.11
N ALA A 87 3.04 -1.79 -1.38
CA ALA A 87 4.41 -1.26 -1.40
C ALA A 87 5.02 -1.29 -2.81
N ARG A 88 4.82 -2.39 -3.56
CA ARG A 88 5.27 -2.53 -4.95
C ARG A 88 4.65 -1.47 -5.87
N GLU A 89 3.36 -1.20 -5.76
CA GLU A 89 2.68 -0.24 -6.63
C GLU A 89 3.01 1.22 -6.28
N VAL A 90 3.19 1.55 -5.00
CA VAL A 90 3.62 2.88 -4.58
C VAL A 90 5.08 3.14 -4.99
N GLU A 91 5.97 2.17 -4.76
CA GLU A 91 7.39 2.31 -5.12
C GLU A 91 7.64 2.26 -6.64
N ARG A 92 6.71 1.71 -7.42
CA ARG A 92 6.72 1.86 -8.88
C ARG A 92 6.79 3.33 -9.32
N VAL A 93 6.25 4.24 -8.50
CA VAL A 93 6.37 5.68 -8.71
C VAL A 93 7.64 6.23 -8.06
N ASP A 94 7.80 6.06 -6.74
CA ASP A 94 8.98 6.56 -6.02
C ASP A 94 9.20 5.88 -4.67
N SER A 95 10.47 5.62 -4.35
CA SER A 95 10.89 5.02 -3.07
C SER A 95 10.62 5.92 -1.86
N GLY A 96 10.58 7.25 -2.02
CA GLY A 96 10.24 8.21 -0.96
C GLY A 96 8.80 8.06 -0.49
N TYR A 97 7.85 7.92 -1.42
CA TYR A 97 6.44 7.67 -1.08
C TYR A 97 6.25 6.33 -0.36
N ARG A 98 6.91 5.27 -0.83
CA ARG A 98 6.89 3.98 -0.13
C ARG A 98 7.54 4.08 1.24
N SER A 99 8.56 4.93 1.41
CA SER A 99 9.22 5.16 2.71
C SER A 99 8.28 5.76 3.74
N MET A 100 7.53 6.81 3.34
CA MET A 100 6.51 7.44 4.19
C MET A 100 5.45 6.41 4.63
N MET A 101 4.96 5.61 3.69
CA MET A 101 3.98 4.56 3.94
C MET A 101 4.51 3.48 4.89
N SER A 102 5.76 3.03 4.70
CA SER A 102 6.41 2.03 5.55
C SER A 102 6.64 2.54 6.97
N VAL A 103 7.06 3.80 7.14
CA VAL A 103 7.20 4.41 8.47
C VAL A 103 5.85 4.42 9.18
N GLN A 104 4.81 4.94 8.54
CA GLN A 104 3.49 5.03 9.14
C GLN A 104 2.92 3.65 9.51
N SER A 105 2.99 2.69 8.59
CA SER A 105 2.38 1.37 8.78
C SER A 105 3.20 0.48 9.72
N SER A 106 4.49 0.30 9.44
CA SER A 106 5.32 -0.71 10.11
C SER A 106 6.14 -0.17 11.27
N LEU A 107 6.41 1.14 11.34
CA LEU A 107 7.24 1.74 12.39
C LEU A 107 6.44 2.59 13.39
N VAL A 108 5.18 2.92 13.08
CA VAL A 108 4.28 3.66 13.97
C VAL A 108 3.07 2.82 14.34
N MET A 109 2.21 2.47 13.37
CA MET A 109 0.98 1.73 13.65
C MET A 109 1.24 0.32 14.20
N TYR A 110 2.16 -0.43 13.59
CA TYR A 110 2.51 -1.77 14.05
C TYR A 110 2.96 -1.84 15.52
N PRO A 111 3.95 -1.07 16.00
CA PRO A 111 4.35 -1.15 17.41
C PRO A 111 3.25 -0.69 18.38
N ILE A 112 2.41 0.28 18.00
CA ILE A 112 1.24 0.66 18.81
C ILE A 112 0.25 -0.49 18.89
N TYR A 113 -0.04 -1.15 17.77
CA TYR A 113 -0.94 -2.30 17.72
C TYR A 113 -0.40 -3.52 18.49
N ALA A 114 0.88 -3.86 18.30
CA ALA A 114 1.48 -5.06 18.87
C ALA A 114 1.83 -4.91 20.36
N TYR A 115 2.23 -3.71 20.79
CA TYR A 115 2.84 -3.48 22.10
C TYR A 115 2.13 -2.41 22.94
N GLY A 116 1.20 -1.65 22.36
CA GLY A 116 0.45 -0.62 23.07
C GLY A 116 -0.67 -1.17 23.96
N SER A 117 -1.09 -0.37 24.93
CA SER A 117 -2.31 -0.63 25.71
C SER A 117 -3.56 -0.44 24.86
N GLU A 118 -4.69 -1.01 25.30
CA GLU A 118 -5.97 -0.81 24.61
C GLU A 118 -6.36 0.69 24.49
N GLU A 119 -6.01 1.49 25.50
CA GLU A 119 -6.19 2.95 25.44
C GLU A 119 -5.34 3.59 24.33
N GLN A 120 -4.07 3.19 24.20
CA GLN A 120 -3.19 3.70 23.15
C GLN A 120 -3.68 3.29 21.76
N LYS A 121 -4.09 2.03 21.57
CA LYS A 121 -4.61 1.54 20.29
C LYS A 121 -5.84 2.34 19.86
N ARG A 122 -6.84 2.48 20.74
CA ARG A 122 -8.08 3.22 20.46
C ARG A 122 -7.88 4.71 20.24
N ARG A 123 -6.81 5.29 20.78
CA ARG A 123 -6.50 6.71 20.64
C ARG A 123 -5.73 7.06 19.38
N TYR A 124 -4.82 6.19 18.94
CA TYR A 124 -3.80 6.54 17.93
C TYR A 124 -3.87 5.76 16.62
N LEU A 125 -4.54 4.60 16.58
CA LEU A 125 -4.65 3.82 15.35
C LEU A 125 -5.77 4.29 14.41
N PRO A 126 -6.97 4.68 14.89
CA PRO A 126 -8.00 5.29 14.03
C PRO A 126 -7.58 6.65 13.48
#